data_AF-A0A2M9JI52-F1
#
_entry.id   AF-A0A2M9JI52-F1
#
_cell.length_a   1.000
_cell.length_b   1.000
_cell.length_c   1.000
_cell.angle_alpha   90.00
_cell.angle_beta   90.00
_cell.angle_gamma   90.00
#
_symmetry.space_group_name_H-M   'P 1'
#
loop_
_entity.id
_entity.type
_entity.pdbx_description
1 polymer ?
#
loop_
_entity_poly.entity_id
_entity_poly.type
_entity_poly.pdbx_seq_one_letter_code
_entity_poly.pdbx_strand_id
1 'polypeptide(L)'
;MELRNQGQLCADRPLTSLRRPLHCEAKTTAVRHGPAAPPGFPPGWLLFLCPKHADDLPGWPGSLVDAEDPLTLSCGAVLDFRSTEEVLQSHADLWLTPLTGVDTSMCIATEAWPDVLDQAHRVLGDRQQKAGGESQPLGSLTGMLGMPAEYAKGGGLYQATVPLGCCETVARKLL
;
A
#
# COMPACT_ATOMS: atom_id res chain seq x y z
N MET A 1 23.50 -9.08 1.70
CA MET A 1 22.72 -9.64 2.82
C MET A 1 21.88 -10.75 2.22
N GLU A 2 22.22 -11.99 2.48
CA GLU A 2 21.55 -13.17 1.90
C GLU A 2 20.25 -13.43 2.69
N LEU A 3 19.11 -13.48 2.00
CA LEU A 3 17.79 -13.68 2.61
C LEU A 3 17.44 -15.18 2.54
N ARG A 4 17.63 -15.90 3.64
CA ARG A 4 17.58 -17.38 3.64
C ARG A 4 16.21 -17.99 3.93
N ASN A 5 15.30 -17.32 4.65
CA ASN A 5 13.91 -17.76 4.77
C ASN A 5 12.94 -16.66 5.26
N GLN A 6 11.63 -16.89 5.08
CA GLN A 6 10.54 -15.97 5.47
C GLN A 6 10.39 -15.75 6.98
N GLY A 7 10.78 -16.73 7.81
CA GLY A 7 10.76 -16.58 9.27
C GLY A 7 11.75 -15.54 9.77
N GLN A 8 12.97 -15.53 9.21
CA GLN A 8 13.99 -14.51 9.48
C GLN A 8 13.57 -13.12 9.01
N LEU A 9 12.79 -13.04 7.94
CA LEU A 9 12.27 -11.78 7.39
C LEU A 9 11.24 -11.12 8.31
N CYS A 10 10.38 -11.91 8.96
CA CYS A 10 9.35 -11.39 9.85
C CYS A 10 9.89 -11.11 11.27
N ALA A 11 10.83 -11.90 11.76
CA ALA A 11 11.49 -11.75 13.07
C ALA A 11 10.49 -11.57 14.24
N ASP A 12 9.37 -12.30 14.23
CA ASP A 12 8.27 -12.25 15.22
C ASP A 12 7.66 -10.85 15.47
N ARG A 13 7.81 -9.93 14.51
CA ARG A 13 7.27 -8.57 14.60
C ARG A 13 5.76 -8.55 14.38
N PRO A 14 5.01 -7.68 15.08
CA PRO A 14 3.59 -7.51 14.84
C PRO A 14 3.37 -6.97 13.42
N LEU A 15 2.52 -7.64 12.65
CA LEU A 15 2.10 -7.20 11.34
C LEU A 15 1.07 -6.09 11.50
N THR A 16 1.35 -4.90 10.97
CA THR A 16 0.40 -3.78 10.98
C THR A 16 -0.58 -3.89 9.82
N SER A 17 -0.08 -4.24 8.63
CA SER A 17 -0.92 -4.33 7.43
C SER A 17 -0.45 -5.42 6.47
N LEU A 18 -1.41 -6.09 5.85
CA LEU A 18 -1.21 -7.00 4.72
C LEU A 18 -1.82 -6.34 3.49
N ARG A 19 -0.98 -5.94 2.52
CA ARG A 19 -1.44 -5.29 1.29
C ARG A 19 -1.21 -6.18 0.08
N ARG A 20 -1.96 -5.92 -0.98
CA ARG A 20 -1.82 -6.64 -2.26
C ARG A 20 -1.91 -5.71 -3.47
N PRO A 21 -0.90 -4.83 -3.71
CA PRO A 21 -0.88 -3.93 -4.87
C PRO A 21 -1.07 -4.63 -6.22
N LEU A 22 -0.67 -5.90 -6.35
CA LEU A 22 -0.80 -6.66 -7.59
C LEU A 22 -1.67 -7.90 -7.42
N HIS A 23 -2.58 -8.12 -8.38
CA HIS A 23 -3.30 -9.37 -8.50
C HIS A 23 -2.51 -10.34 -9.41
N CYS A 24 -1.53 -11.01 -8.82
CA CYS A 24 -0.71 -12.02 -9.50
C CYS A 24 -0.60 -13.28 -8.62
N GLU A 25 -0.69 -14.45 -9.24
CA GLU A 25 -0.59 -15.75 -8.56
C GLU A 25 0.76 -16.44 -8.80
N ALA A 26 1.66 -15.81 -9.55
CA ALA A 26 2.99 -16.34 -9.79
C ALA A 26 3.80 -16.48 -8.49
N LYS A 27 4.68 -17.48 -8.46
CA LYS A 27 5.61 -17.69 -7.35
C LYS A 27 6.59 -16.52 -7.25
N THR A 28 6.89 -16.15 -6.02
CA THR A 28 7.84 -15.09 -5.69
C THR A 28 9.26 -15.65 -5.69
N THR A 29 10.17 -14.92 -6.33
CA THR A 29 11.62 -15.22 -6.33
C THR A 29 12.46 -14.03 -5.87
N ALA A 30 11.86 -12.86 -5.68
CA ALA A 30 12.54 -11.66 -5.23
C ALA A 30 11.72 -10.91 -4.18
N VAL A 31 12.42 -10.18 -3.31
CA VAL A 31 11.82 -9.31 -2.31
C VAL A 31 12.32 -7.91 -2.55
N ARG A 32 11.38 -6.98 -2.75
CA ARG A 32 11.66 -5.55 -2.59
C ARG A 32 11.40 -5.19 -1.14
N HIS A 33 12.30 -4.44 -0.51
CA HIS A 33 12.13 -4.05 0.88
C HIS A 33 12.36 -2.56 1.08
N GLY A 34 11.65 -2.02 2.06
CA GLY A 34 11.84 -0.65 2.50
C GLY A 34 13.22 -0.42 3.11
N PRO A 35 13.54 0.84 3.43
CA PRO A 35 14.71 1.09 4.27
C PRO A 35 14.59 0.25 5.54
N ALA A 36 15.73 -0.29 5.97
CA ALA A 36 15.86 -0.73 7.35
C ALA A 36 15.51 0.45 8.26
N ALA A 37 14.97 0.17 9.45
CA ALA A 37 15.12 1.12 10.56
C ALA A 37 16.64 1.27 10.88
N PRO A 38 17.10 1.90 11.97
CA PRO A 38 18.53 2.13 12.22
C PRO A 38 19.42 0.89 11.93
N PRO A 39 20.73 1.05 11.63
CA PRO A 39 21.59 -0.07 11.29
C PRO A 39 21.44 -1.26 12.25
N GLY A 40 21.14 -2.44 11.71
CA GLY A 40 20.89 -3.66 12.49
C GLY A 40 19.41 -4.01 12.71
N PHE A 41 18.48 -3.16 12.31
CA PHE A 41 17.05 -3.44 12.38
C PHE A 41 16.50 -4.00 11.05
N PRO A 42 15.49 -4.88 11.10
CA PRO A 42 14.87 -5.42 9.89
C PRO A 42 14.10 -4.34 9.10
N PRO A 43 13.86 -4.54 7.78
CA PRO A 43 13.09 -3.61 6.95
C PRO A 43 11.67 -3.38 7.48
N GLY A 44 11.19 -2.12 7.39
CA GLY A 44 9.85 -1.75 7.83
C GLY A 44 8.72 -2.42 7.04
N TRP A 45 8.99 -2.85 5.81
CA TRP A 45 8.05 -3.61 4.99
C TRP A 45 8.78 -4.48 3.97
N LEU A 46 8.08 -5.50 3.49
CA LEU A 46 8.56 -6.47 2.49
C LEU A 46 7.51 -6.67 1.41
N LEU A 47 7.89 -6.53 0.14
CA LEU A 47 7.05 -6.77 -1.04
C LEU A 47 7.59 -7.96 -1.83
N PHE A 48 6.73 -8.94 -2.06
CA PHE A 48 7.07 -10.21 -2.68
C PHE A 48 6.76 -10.15 -4.18
N LEU A 49 7.76 -10.41 -5.03
CA LEU A 49 7.67 -10.23 -6.49
C LEU A 49 8.11 -11.48 -7.26
N CYS A 50 7.37 -11.82 -8.31
CA CYS A 50 7.82 -12.76 -9.32
C CYS A 50 8.80 -12.08 -10.30
N PRO A 51 9.57 -12.84 -11.11
CA PRO A 51 10.54 -12.28 -12.04
C PRO A 51 9.97 -11.21 -12.97
N LYS A 52 8.70 -11.37 -13.38
CA LYS A 52 8.02 -10.40 -14.26
C LYS A 52 7.81 -9.04 -13.58
N HIS A 53 7.48 -9.00 -12.30
CA HIS A 53 7.12 -7.76 -11.59
C HIS A 53 8.25 -7.21 -10.73
N ALA A 54 9.40 -7.88 -10.70
CA ALA A 54 10.58 -7.45 -9.95
C ALA A 54 11.03 -6.03 -10.36
N ASP A 55 11.01 -5.76 -11.67
CA ASP A 55 11.40 -4.48 -12.26
C ASP A 55 10.18 -3.57 -12.60
N ASP A 56 9.03 -4.19 -12.87
CA ASP A 56 7.84 -3.56 -13.46
C ASP A 56 6.83 -2.98 -12.45
N LEU A 57 7.20 -2.81 -11.18
CA LEU A 57 6.32 -2.14 -10.19
C LEU A 57 6.71 -0.66 -9.98
N PRO A 58 6.27 0.28 -10.84
CA PRO A 58 6.65 1.68 -10.74
C PRO A 58 6.07 2.33 -9.48
N GLY A 59 6.86 3.23 -8.88
CA GLY A 59 6.47 4.03 -7.71
C GLY A 59 6.71 3.37 -6.36
N TRP A 60 6.91 2.04 -6.30
CA TRP A 60 7.24 1.38 -5.03
C TRP A 60 8.72 1.60 -4.66
N PRO A 61 9.02 2.28 -3.54
CA PRO A 61 10.40 2.61 -3.17
C PRO A 61 11.18 1.37 -2.72
N GLY A 62 12.47 1.52 -2.42
CA GLY A 62 13.28 0.47 -1.80
C GLY A 62 14.13 -0.36 -2.75
N SER A 63 14.88 -1.30 -2.17
CA SER A 63 15.86 -2.12 -2.88
C SER A 63 15.30 -3.51 -3.15
N LEU A 64 15.64 -4.06 -4.32
CA LEU A 64 15.33 -5.43 -4.70
C LEU A 64 16.45 -6.37 -4.27
N VAL A 65 16.10 -7.51 -3.71
CA VAL A 65 17.03 -8.59 -3.34
C VAL A 65 16.43 -9.92 -3.79
N ASP A 66 17.24 -10.75 -4.43
CA ASP A 66 16.84 -12.10 -4.80
C ASP A 66 16.68 -12.98 -3.56
N ALA A 67 15.67 -13.85 -3.58
CA ALA A 67 15.50 -14.88 -2.57
C ALA A 67 16.19 -16.16 -3.03
N GLU A 68 16.97 -16.79 -2.14
CA GLU A 68 17.65 -18.06 -2.45
C GLU A 68 16.65 -19.21 -2.62
N ASP A 69 15.54 -19.17 -1.89
CA ASP A 69 14.44 -20.12 -1.97
C ASP A 69 13.12 -19.44 -2.38
N PRO A 70 12.22 -20.15 -3.11
CA PRO A 70 10.90 -19.63 -3.40
C PRO A 70 10.14 -19.29 -2.12
N LEU A 71 9.73 -18.03 -2.00
CA LEU A 71 8.99 -17.56 -0.83
C LEU A 71 7.53 -18.02 -0.93
N THR A 72 6.92 -18.30 0.22
CA THR A 72 5.56 -18.90 0.25
C THR A 72 4.46 -17.93 -0.15
N LEU A 73 4.75 -16.62 -0.10
CA LEU A 73 3.79 -15.58 -0.47
C LEU A 73 3.75 -15.35 -1.99
N SER A 74 2.53 -15.16 -2.50
CA SER A 74 2.29 -14.86 -3.91
C SER A 74 2.83 -13.48 -4.30
N CYS A 75 3.18 -13.33 -5.57
CA CYS A 75 3.55 -12.04 -6.14
C CYS A 75 2.51 -10.95 -5.81
N GLY A 76 3.00 -9.78 -5.40
CA GLY A 76 2.20 -8.64 -5.00
C GLY A 76 1.83 -8.60 -3.53
N ALA A 77 2.15 -9.62 -2.72
CA ALA A 77 1.92 -9.56 -1.28
C ALA A 77 2.89 -8.57 -0.62
N VAL A 78 2.39 -7.78 0.32
CA VAL A 78 3.20 -6.86 1.13
C VAL A 78 2.96 -7.14 2.60
N LEU A 79 4.03 -7.40 3.33
CA LEU A 79 4.02 -7.41 4.79
C LEU A 79 4.51 -6.04 5.29
N ASP A 80 3.66 -5.32 6.01
CA ASP A 80 3.97 -4.00 6.54
C ASP A 80 4.04 -4.02 8.08
N PHE A 81 5.19 -3.62 8.61
CA PHE A 81 5.50 -3.61 10.05
C PHE A 81 5.65 -2.18 10.59
N ARG A 82 5.42 -1.17 9.74
CA ARG A 82 5.46 0.25 10.10
C ARG A 82 4.26 0.63 10.96
N SER A 83 4.27 1.83 11.55
CA SER A 83 3.10 2.37 12.25
C SER A 83 1.90 2.53 11.31
N THR A 84 0.70 2.63 11.87
CA THR A 84 -0.53 2.90 11.09
C THR A 84 -0.37 4.16 10.23
N GLU A 85 0.19 5.23 10.78
CA GLU A 85 0.39 6.51 10.12
C GLU A 85 1.39 6.40 8.97
N GLU A 86 2.47 5.64 9.14
CA GLU A 86 3.44 5.37 8.08
C GLU A 86 2.83 4.52 6.95
N VAL A 87 1.91 3.60 7.27
CA VAL A 87 1.15 2.84 6.27
C VAL A 87 0.17 3.75 5.52
N LEU A 88 -0.52 4.66 6.21
CA LEU A 88 -1.40 5.66 5.59
C LEU A 88 -0.60 6.60 4.68
N GLN A 89 0.57 7.07 5.11
CA GLN A 89 1.48 7.85 4.27
C GLN A 89 1.94 7.06 3.05
N SER A 90 2.21 5.76 3.20
CA SER A 90 2.54 4.90 2.06
C SER A 90 1.42 4.83 1.04
N HIS A 91 0.15 4.80 1.45
CA HIS A 91 -0.98 4.86 0.51
C HIS A 91 -1.13 6.24 -0.15
N ALA A 92 -0.90 7.31 0.61
CA ALA A 92 -0.85 8.68 0.10
C ALA A 92 0.15 8.80 -1.05
N ASP A 93 1.41 8.44 -0.80
CA ASP A 93 2.51 8.61 -1.75
C ASP A 93 2.34 7.72 -2.99
N LEU A 94 1.91 6.47 -2.80
CA LEU A 94 1.87 5.48 -3.89
C LEU A 94 0.72 5.69 -4.86
N TRP A 95 -0.43 6.18 -4.41
CA TRP A 95 -1.60 6.24 -5.28
C TRP A 95 -2.62 7.32 -4.94
N LEU A 96 -2.84 7.65 -3.66
CA LEU A 96 -3.92 8.56 -3.30
C LEU A 96 -3.59 10.00 -3.70
N THR A 97 -2.41 10.52 -3.37
CA THR A 97 -1.97 11.85 -3.83
C THR A 97 -1.81 11.91 -5.36
N PRO A 98 -1.14 10.96 -6.04
CA PRO A 98 -1.09 10.94 -7.50
C PRO A 98 -2.45 10.97 -8.20
N LEU A 99 -3.47 10.29 -7.66
CA LEU A 99 -4.81 10.27 -8.26
C LEU A 99 -5.68 11.46 -7.84
N THR A 100 -5.47 12.07 -6.68
CA THR A 100 -6.42 13.08 -6.16
C THR A 100 -5.81 14.47 -6.05
N GLY A 101 -4.50 14.61 -6.10
CA GLY A 101 -3.79 15.85 -5.80
C GLY A 101 -3.92 16.32 -4.35
N VAL A 102 -4.49 15.49 -3.46
CA VAL A 102 -4.64 15.83 -2.04
C VAL A 102 -3.27 15.79 -1.37
N ASP A 103 -2.88 16.93 -0.80
CA ASP A 103 -1.63 17.09 -0.07
C ASP A 103 -1.73 16.47 1.33
N THR A 104 -0.69 15.73 1.70
CA THR A 104 -0.56 15.06 3.00
C THR A 104 0.54 15.67 3.88
N SER A 105 1.22 16.72 3.40
CA SER A 105 2.32 17.40 4.11
C SER A 105 1.96 17.87 5.52
N MET A 106 0.69 18.23 5.75
CA MET A 106 0.19 18.68 7.06
C MET A 106 -0.19 17.53 8.00
N CYS A 107 -0.40 16.31 7.51
CA CYS A 107 -0.92 15.19 8.31
C CYS A 107 0.09 14.61 9.29
N ILE A 108 1.38 14.69 8.96
CA ILE A 108 2.47 14.22 9.82
C ILE A 108 2.50 14.98 11.16
N ALA A 109 1.90 16.18 11.24
CA ALA A 109 1.91 17.03 12.42
C ALA A 109 0.58 17.11 13.19
N THR A 110 -0.56 16.72 12.59
CA THR A 110 -1.91 17.10 13.12
C THR A 110 -2.95 15.98 13.18
N GLU A 111 -2.59 14.71 12.98
CA GLU A 111 -3.55 13.59 12.95
C GLU A 111 -4.67 13.77 11.90
N ALA A 112 -4.47 14.59 10.86
CA ALA A 112 -5.48 14.99 9.88
C ALA A 112 -5.84 13.92 8.82
N TRP A 113 -5.56 12.63 9.11
CA TRP A 113 -5.89 11.52 8.21
C TRP A 113 -7.38 11.39 7.86
N PRO A 114 -8.34 11.62 8.79
CA PRO A 114 -9.76 11.60 8.45
C PRO A 114 -10.12 12.62 7.36
N ASP A 115 -9.57 13.84 7.46
CA ASP A 115 -9.83 14.91 6.49
C ASP A 115 -9.21 14.62 5.13
N VAL A 116 -8.00 14.03 5.10
CA VAL A 116 -7.36 13.62 3.85
C VAL A 116 -8.16 12.54 3.13
N LEU A 117 -8.59 11.50 3.85
CA LEU A 117 -9.36 10.42 3.25
C LEU A 117 -10.73 10.90 2.77
N ASP A 118 -11.39 11.77 3.53
CA ASP A 118 -12.66 12.37 3.11
C ASP A 118 -12.48 13.29 1.89
N GLN A 119 -11.46 14.14 1.87
CA GLN A 119 -11.16 14.99 0.72
C GLN A 119 -10.81 14.17 -0.53
N ALA A 120 -9.99 13.12 -0.40
CA ALA A 120 -9.65 12.22 -1.48
C ALA A 120 -10.90 11.52 -2.04
N HIS A 121 -11.78 11.05 -1.17
CA HIS A 121 -13.05 10.44 -1.57
C HIS A 121 -13.94 11.42 -2.34
N ARG A 122 -14.07 12.67 -1.88
CA ARG A 122 -14.81 13.73 -2.61
C ARG A 122 -14.22 13.99 -4.01
N VAL A 123 -12.89 14.11 -4.11
CA VAL A 123 -12.22 14.32 -5.41
C VAL A 123 -12.49 13.17 -6.38
N LEU A 124 -12.41 11.92 -5.92
CA LEU A 124 -12.71 10.76 -6.77
C LEU A 124 -14.18 10.72 -7.19
N GLY A 125 -15.11 11.10 -6.30
CA GLY A 125 -16.52 11.25 -6.62
C GLY A 125 -16.78 12.26 -7.74
N ASP A 126 -16.17 13.45 -7.65
CA ASP A 126 -16.28 14.49 -8.68
C ASP A 126 -15.70 14.02 -10.03
N ARG A 127 -14.55 13.33 -9.99
CA ARG A 127 -13.93 12.75 -11.19
C ARG A 127 -14.82 11.69 -11.83
N GLN A 128 -15.42 10.82 -11.02
CA GLN A 128 -16.34 9.78 -11.50
C GLN A 128 -17.59 10.38 -12.14
N GLN A 129 -18.18 11.41 -11.52
CA GLN A 129 -19.35 12.10 -12.06
C GLN A 129 -19.03 12.72 -13.43
N LYS A 130 -17.86 13.36 -13.56
CA LYS A 130 -17.40 13.95 -14.83
C LYS A 130 -17.11 12.90 -15.91
N ALA A 131 -16.68 11.70 -15.52
CA ALA A 131 -16.37 10.60 -16.43
C ALA A 131 -17.61 9.84 -16.96
N GLY A 132 -18.83 10.22 -16.56
CA GLY A 132 -20.06 9.71 -17.21
C GLY A 132 -20.33 8.21 -17.05
N GLY A 133 -19.79 7.55 -16.01
CA GLY A 133 -20.03 6.12 -15.73
C GLY A 133 -19.18 5.14 -16.56
N GLU A 134 -18.31 5.62 -17.45
CA GLU A 134 -17.55 4.77 -18.37
C GLU A 134 -16.30 4.12 -17.74
N SER A 135 -15.79 4.65 -16.62
CA SER A 135 -14.60 4.10 -15.95
C SER A 135 -14.97 3.18 -14.78
N GLN A 136 -15.08 1.87 -15.06
CA GLN A 136 -15.36 0.85 -14.05
C GLN A 136 -14.33 0.87 -12.89
N PRO A 137 -13.00 0.98 -13.11
CA PRO A 137 -12.03 1.02 -12.01
C PRO A 137 -12.15 2.27 -11.14
N LEU A 138 -12.47 3.43 -11.73
CA LEU A 138 -12.69 4.66 -10.96
C LEU A 138 -13.93 4.55 -10.08
N GLY A 139 -15.04 4.03 -10.62
CA GLY A 139 -16.25 3.80 -9.83
C GLY A 139 -16.06 2.81 -8.68
N SER A 140 -15.33 1.71 -8.92
CA SER A 140 -14.97 0.76 -7.87
C SER A 140 -14.08 1.40 -6.80
N LEU A 141 -13.07 2.19 -7.20
CA LEU A 141 -12.18 2.87 -6.27
C LEU A 141 -12.95 3.87 -5.39
N THR A 142 -13.79 4.72 -5.99
CA THR A 142 -14.62 5.69 -5.25
C THR A 142 -15.49 4.98 -4.23
N GLY A 143 -16.23 3.94 -4.65
CA GLY A 143 -17.12 3.20 -3.75
C GLY A 143 -16.39 2.52 -2.59
N MET A 144 -15.18 2.01 -2.82
CA MET A 144 -14.38 1.38 -1.76
C MET A 144 -13.74 2.40 -0.82
N LEU A 145 -13.31 3.56 -1.31
CA LEU A 145 -12.63 4.59 -0.50
C LEU A 145 -13.53 5.22 0.57
N GLY A 146 -14.85 5.13 0.41
CA GLY A 146 -15.79 5.57 1.43
C GLY A 146 -15.62 4.82 2.77
N MET A 147 -15.33 3.52 2.76
CA MET A 147 -15.19 2.75 4.00
C MET A 147 -14.00 3.18 4.89
N PRO A 148 -12.75 3.29 4.37
CA PRO A 148 -11.64 3.79 5.19
C PRO A 148 -11.83 5.23 5.65
N ALA A 149 -12.51 6.08 4.86
CA ALA A 149 -12.83 7.44 5.29
C ALA A 149 -13.77 7.44 6.51
N GLU A 150 -14.80 6.59 6.52
CA GLU A 150 -15.70 6.46 7.67
C GLU A 150 -15.01 5.82 8.89
N TYR A 151 -14.15 4.81 8.70
CA TYR A 151 -13.34 4.28 9.80
C TYR A 151 -12.44 5.35 10.42
N ALA A 152 -11.77 6.16 9.60
CA ALA A 152 -10.90 7.22 10.09
C ALA A 152 -11.67 8.29 10.86
N LYS A 153 -12.85 8.72 10.39
CA LYS A 153 -13.73 9.65 11.12
C LYS A 153 -14.17 9.10 12.49
N GLY A 154 -14.34 7.78 12.60
CA GLY A 154 -14.63 7.08 13.85
C GLY A 154 -13.41 6.87 14.76
N GLY A 155 -12.23 7.40 14.42
CA GLY A 155 -10.97 7.20 15.15
C GLY A 155 -10.28 5.85 14.87
N GLY A 156 -10.80 5.07 13.91
CA GLY A 156 -10.31 3.74 13.56
C GLY A 156 -9.26 3.76 12.44
N LEU A 157 -8.13 4.46 12.64
CA LEU A 157 -7.09 4.56 11.61
C LEU A 157 -6.47 3.20 11.25
N TYR A 158 -6.27 2.32 12.23
CA TYR A 158 -5.77 0.96 11.98
C TYR A 158 -6.73 0.17 11.10
N GLN A 159 -8.03 0.22 11.40
CA GLN A 159 -9.09 -0.44 10.62
C GLN A 159 -9.19 0.11 9.21
N ALA A 160 -8.90 1.40 9.00
CA ALA A 160 -8.89 2.01 7.67
C ALA A 160 -7.81 1.41 6.75
N THR A 161 -6.70 0.89 7.29
CA THR A 161 -5.61 0.33 6.45
C THR A 161 -6.03 -0.90 5.64
N VAL A 162 -6.98 -1.70 6.14
CA VAL A 162 -7.43 -2.93 5.47
C VAL A 162 -8.14 -2.62 4.14
N PRO A 163 -9.24 -1.85 4.10
CA PRO A 163 -9.87 -1.51 2.83
C PRO A 163 -9.02 -0.58 1.96
N LEU A 164 -8.08 0.20 2.52
CA LEU A 164 -7.09 0.94 1.72
C LEU A 164 -6.17 0.00 0.93
N GLY A 165 -5.81 -1.17 1.48
CA GLY A 165 -5.09 -2.21 0.73
C GLY A 165 -5.85 -2.69 -0.52
N CYS A 166 -7.18 -2.82 -0.44
CA CYS A 166 -8.02 -3.15 -1.60
C CYS A 166 -8.13 -1.97 -2.59
N CYS A 167 -8.24 -0.75 -2.07
CA CYS A 167 -8.23 0.47 -2.89
C CYS A 167 -6.94 0.57 -3.70
N GLU A 168 -5.79 0.29 -3.08
CA GLU A 168 -4.49 0.30 -3.74
C GLU A 168 -4.47 -0.62 -4.98
N THR A 169 -4.95 -1.86 -4.87
CA THR A 169 -5.01 -2.80 -6.02
C THR A 169 -5.79 -2.25 -7.20
N VAL A 170 -6.89 -1.52 -6.96
CA VAL A 170 -7.71 -0.92 -8.02
C VAL A 170 -7.09 0.38 -8.52
N ALA A 171 -6.54 1.20 -7.63
CA ALA A 171 -5.84 2.44 -7.97
C ALA A 171 -4.65 2.20 -8.91
N ARG A 172 -3.95 1.06 -8.78
CA ARG A 172 -2.89 0.64 -9.71
C ARG A 172 -3.34 0.46 -11.15
N LYS A 173 -4.65 0.33 -11.43
CA LYS A 173 -5.19 0.25 -12.79
C LYS A 173 -5.47 1.63 -13.40
N LEU A 174 -5.34 2.70 -12.60
CA LEU A 174 -5.62 4.09 -12.96
C LEU A 174 -4.35 4.95 -13.03
N LEU A 175 -3.19 4.36 -12.70
CA LEU A 175 -1.85 4.94 -12.72
C LEU A 175 -1.03 4.29 -13.83
#